data_AF-A0A1G7VZG7-F1
#
_entry.id   AF-A0A1G7VZG7-F1
#
_cell.length_a   1.000
_cell.length_b   1.000
_cell.length_c   1.000
_cell.angle_alpha   90.00
_cell.angle_beta   90.00
_cell.angle_gamma   90.00
#
_symmetry.space_group_name_H-M   'P 1'
#
loop_
_entity.id
_entity.type
_entity.pdbx_description
1 polymer ?
#
loop_
_entity_poly.entity_id
_entity_poly.type
_entity_poly.pdbx_seq_one_letter_code
_entity_poly.pdbx_strand_id
1 'polypeptide(L)' 'MTSAANAATVPDARPAADRPDADLYAGNHEPTLNEVLNDPIVRRRMASDGVAVVSVEAVIREARRRLAASA' A
#
# COMPACT_ATOMS: atom_id res chain seq x y z
N MET A 1 16.64 -40.75 23.22
CA MET A 1 16.58 -40.38 21.79
C MET A 1 15.29 -41.02 21.27
N THR A 2 14.23 -40.34 20.87
CA THR A 2 14.16 -39.10 20.08
C THR A 2 12.82 -38.40 20.35
N SER A 3 12.92 -37.10 20.59
CA SER A 3 11.86 -36.09 20.55
C SER A 3 11.58 -35.70 19.10
N ALA A 4 10.32 -35.52 18.73
CA ALA A 4 9.89 -34.37 17.91
C ALA A 4 8.37 -34.35 17.81
N ALA A 5 7.81 -33.29 18.39
CA ALA A 5 6.42 -32.92 18.28
C ALA A 5 6.08 -32.45 16.85
N ASN A 6 4.92 -32.88 16.38
CA ASN A 6 3.87 -32.03 15.83
C ASN A 6 4.35 -30.83 14.97
N ALA A 7 4.41 -31.02 13.65
CA ALA A 7 4.29 -29.93 12.69
C ALA A 7 3.02 -30.16 11.88
N ALA A 8 1.88 -29.86 12.50
CA ALA A 8 0.66 -29.61 11.75
C ALA A 8 0.97 -28.46 10.79
N THR A 9 1.18 -28.77 9.53
CA THR A 9 1.16 -27.79 8.44
C THR A 9 -0.18 -27.08 8.55
N VAL A 10 -0.17 -25.90 9.13
CA VAL A 10 -1.34 -25.01 9.11
C VAL A 10 -1.50 -24.66 7.63
N PRO A 11 -2.55 -25.10 6.93
CA PRO A 11 -2.89 -24.43 5.70
C PRO A 11 -3.27 -23.02 6.15
N ASP A 12 -2.42 -22.03 5.83
CA ASP A 12 -2.76 -20.61 5.89
C ASP A 12 -3.82 -20.35 4.81
N ALA A 13 -4.97 -21.01 4.95
CA ALA A 13 -6.21 -20.68 4.28
C ALA A 13 -6.71 -19.41 4.97
N ARG A 14 -5.96 -18.31 4.81
CA ARG A 14 -6.59 -17.01 4.93
C ARG A 14 -7.74 -17.06 3.94
N PRO A 15 -8.97 -16.77 4.37
CA PRO A 15 -10.04 -16.61 3.40
C PRO A 15 -9.48 -15.64 2.35
N ALA A 16 -9.71 -15.94 1.08
CA ALA A 16 -9.68 -14.95 0.03
C ALA A 16 -10.79 -13.94 0.35
N ALA A 17 -10.65 -13.23 1.46
CA ALA A 17 -11.24 -11.94 1.67
C ALA A 17 -10.66 -11.15 0.52
N ASP A 18 -11.48 -11.01 -0.52
CA ASP A 18 -11.67 -9.76 -1.23
C ASP A 18 -10.45 -8.87 -1.03
N ARG A 19 -9.42 -9.07 -1.84
CA ARG A 19 -8.29 -8.14 -1.92
C ARG A 19 -8.74 -7.10 -2.94
N PRO A 20 -9.43 -6.01 -2.53
CA PRO A 20 -9.86 -4.97 -3.47
C PRO A 20 -8.66 -4.33 -4.19
N ASP A 21 -7.45 -4.55 -3.68
CA ASP A 21 -6.17 -4.04 -4.16
C ASP A 21 -5.52 -4.89 -5.27
N ALA A 22 -6.01 -6.12 -5.53
CA ALA A 22 -5.40 -6.98 -6.56
C ALA A 22 -5.54 -6.41 -7.97
N ASP A 23 -6.62 -5.69 -8.25
CA ASP A 23 -6.87 -5.05 -9.55
C ASP A 23 -6.10 -3.74 -9.72
N LEU A 24 -5.71 -3.09 -8.62
CA LEU A 24 -5.04 -1.78 -8.65
C LEU A 24 -3.68 -1.83 -9.37
N TYR A 25 -3.00 -2.97 -9.25
CA TYR A 25 -1.67 -3.22 -9.79
C TYR A 25 -1.66 -4.37 -10.83
N ALA A 26 -2.82 -4.78 -11.32
CA ALA A 26 -2.92 -5.84 -12.32
C ALA A 26 -2.57 -5.34 -13.73
N GLY A 27 -1.72 -6.08 -14.44
CA GLY A 27 -1.39 -5.82 -15.85
C GLY A 27 -0.51 -4.58 -16.07
N ASN A 28 -0.83 -3.81 -17.12
CA ASN A 28 -0.14 -2.57 -17.52
C ASN A 28 -0.85 -1.30 -17.00
N HIS A 29 -1.76 -1.45 -16.04
CA HIS A 29 -2.47 -0.31 -15.46
C HIS A 29 -1.53 0.43 -14.50
N GLU A 30 -1.21 1.68 -14.84
CA GLU A 30 -0.52 2.57 -13.90
C GLU A 30 -1.56 3.23 -12.99
N PRO A 31 -1.56 2.93 -11.69
CA PRO A 31 -2.53 3.50 -10.77
C PRO A 31 -2.29 5.00 -10.65
N THR A 32 -3.39 5.74 -10.57
CA THR A 32 -3.35 7.16 -10.26
C THR A 32 -2.77 7.38 -8.86
N LEU A 33 -2.20 8.57 -8.65
CA LEU A 33 -1.67 8.93 -7.33
C LEU A 33 -2.73 8.84 -6.22
N ASN A 34 -4.00 9.16 -6.53
CA ASN A 34 -5.07 9.05 -5.56
C ASN A 34 -5.36 7.59 -5.18
N GLU A 35 -5.31 6.67 -6.14
CA GLU A 35 -5.47 5.24 -5.88
C GLU A 35 -4.34 4.72 -5.00
N VAL A 36 -3.09 5.09 -5.30
CA VAL A 36 -1.92 4.71 -4.48
C VAL A 36 -2.01 5.26 -3.06
N LEU A 37 -2.45 6.50 -2.87
CA LEU A 37 -2.55 7.11 -1.52
C LEU A 37 -3.72 6.53 -0.70
N ASN A 38 -4.72 5.94 -1.36
CA ASN A 38 -5.84 5.28 -0.70
C ASN A 38 -5.63 3.77 -0.51
N ASP A 39 -4.61 3.19 -1.13
CA ASP A 39 -4.25 1.79 -0.97
C ASP A 39 -4.00 1.43 0.52
N PRO A 40 -4.65 0.39 1.07
CA PRO A 40 -4.53 0.02 2.48
C PRO A 40 -3.11 -0.38 2.90
N ILE A 41 -2.35 -1.05 2.03
CA ILE A 41 -0.96 -1.45 2.26
C ILE A 41 -0.08 -0.20 2.31
N VAL A 42 -0.23 0.70 1.34
CA VAL A 42 0.50 1.98 1.30
C VAL A 42 0.20 2.80 2.55
N ARG A 43 -1.08 2.97 2.92
CA ARG A 43 -1.48 3.72 4.12
C ARG A 43 -0.93 3.11 5.40
N ARG A 44 -0.97 1.78 5.53
CA ARG A 44 -0.38 1.08 6.68
C ARG A 44 1.13 1.30 6.76
N ARG A 45 1.82 1.30 5.61
CA ARG A 45 3.26 1.55 5.56
C ARG A 45 3.59 2.98 5.93
N MET A 46 2.89 3.96 5.36
CA MET A 46 3.03 5.37 5.70
C MET A 46 2.83 5.61 7.21
N ALA A 47 1.79 5.00 7.80
CA ALA A 47 1.55 5.11 9.25
C ALA A 47 2.70 4.48 10.07
N SER A 48 3.23 3.34 9.65
CA SER A 48 4.41 2.72 10.27
C SER A 48 5.65 3.60 10.20
N ASP A 49 5.78 4.39 9.13
CA ASP A 49 6.90 5.29 8.89
C ASP A 49 6.65 6.70 9.48
N GLY A 50 5.52 6.91 10.18
CA GLY A 50 5.14 8.20 10.77
C GLY A 50 4.74 9.27 9.76
N VAL A 51 4.44 8.88 8.53
CA VAL A 51 4.09 9.79 7.42
C VAL A 51 2.58 9.94 7.33
N ALA A 52 2.11 11.18 7.47
CA ALA A 52 0.69 11.51 7.27
C ALA A 52 0.38 11.75 5.78
N VAL A 53 -0.74 11.20 5.29
CA VAL A 53 -1.21 11.37 3.90
C VAL A 53 -1.37 12.86 3.56
N VAL A 54 -1.93 13.64 4.47
CA VAL A 54 -2.11 15.09 4.31
C VAL A 54 -0.79 15.84 4.08
N SER A 55 0.31 15.36 4.64
CA SER A 55 1.64 15.95 4.45
C SER A 55 2.15 15.67 3.03
N VAL A 56 1.94 14.46 2.52
CA VAL A 56 2.28 14.09 1.14
C VAL A 56 1.48 14.93 0.14
N GLU A 57 0.17 15.05 0.35
CA GLU A 57 -0.70 15.90 -0.48
C GLU A 57 -0.26 17.37 -0.47
N ALA A 58 0.18 17.89 0.68
CA ALA A 58 0.68 19.25 0.79
C ALA A 58 1.95 19.46 -0.05
N VAL A 59 2.88 18.52 -0.02
CA VAL A 59 4.12 18.57 -0.83
C VAL A 59 3.80 18.52 -2.32
N ILE A 60 2.90 17.62 -2.73
CA ILE A 60 2.48 17.52 -4.14
C ILE A 60 1.84 18.83 -4.62
N ARG A 61 0.95 19.40 -3.80
CA ARG A 61 0.28 20.66 -4.11
C ARG A 61 1.28 21.80 -4.27
N GLU A 62 2.27 21.86 -3.38
CA GLU A 62 3.33 22.85 -3.46
C GLU A 62 4.20 22.68 -4.70
N ALA A 63 4.61 21.44 -5.03
CA ALA A 63 5.38 21.15 -6.24
C ALA A 63 4.61 21.58 -7.50
N ARG A 64 3.32 21.28 -7.59
CA ARG A 64 2.45 21.72 -8.71
C ARG A 64 2.39 23.23 -8.83
N ARG A 65 2.28 23.96 -7.70
CA ARG A 65 2.31 25.43 -7.70
C ARG A 65 3.62 25.98 -8.26
N ARG A 66 4.76 25.41 -7.85
CA ARG A 66 6.08 25.86 -8.32
C ARG A 66 6.29 25.60 -9.80
N LEU A 67 5.82 24.46 -10.30
CA LEU A 67 5.88 24.13 -11.72
C LEU A 67 5.05 25.09 -12.55
N ALA A 68 3.83 25.40 -12.11
CA ALA A 68 2.96 26.37 -12.79
C ALA A 68 3.52 27.79 -12.78
N ALA A 69 4.28 28.17 -11.74
CA ALA A 69 4.92 29.48 -11.67
C ALA A 69 6.22 29.58 -12.50
N SER A 70 6.74 28.45 -12.99
CA SER A 70 7.96 28.37 -13.80
C SER A 70 7.68 28.21 -15.30
N ALA A 71 6.41 28.13 -15.68
CA ALA A 71 5.92 28.01 -17.06
C ALA A 71 5.42 29.35 -17.58
#